data_AF-A0A2X2T6C2-F1
#
_entry.id   AF-A0A2X2T6C2-F1
#
_cell.length_a   1.000
_cell.length_b   1.000
_cell.length_c   1.000
_cell.angle_alpha   90.00
_cell.angle_beta   90.00
_cell.angle_gamma   90.00
#
_symmetry.space_group_name_H-M   'P 1'
#
loop_
_entity.id
_entity.type
_entity.pdbx_description
1 polymer ?
#
loop_
_entity_poly.entity_id
_entity_poly.type
_entity_poly.pdbx_seq_one_letter_code
_entity_poly.pdbx_strand_id
1 'polypeptide(L)' 'MSPFKVLTQARSDLIERTFASLEGAHSATLHLYNATAPLFRKLVFRQSKEEIIQLAVTATRQVRALCEAKSSDALAI' A
#
# COMPACT_ATOMS: atom_id res chain seq x y z
N MET A 1 -7.15 -15.82 -16.09
CA MET A 1 -5.74 -15.74 -15.65
C MET A 1 -5.72 -14.94 -14.34
N SER A 2 -5.14 -15.47 -13.26
CA SER A 2 -5.12 -14.76 -11.97
C SER A 2 -4.13 -13.59 -12.03
N PRO A 3 -4.46 -12.39 -11.51
CA PRO A 3 -3.49 -11.29 -11.45
C PRO A 3 -2.29 -11.71 -10.59
N PHE A 4 -1.08 -11.30 -10.99
CA PHE A 4 0.11 -11.50 -10.17
C PHE A 4 0.05 -10.59 -8.94
N LYS A 5 0.73 -11.00 -7.86
CA LYS A 5 0.66 -10.35 -6.56
C LYS A 5 1.97 -9.65 -6.26
N VAL A 6 1.88 -8.42 -5.75
CA VAL A 6 3.02 -7.68 -5.19
C VAL A 6 2.76 -7.37 -3.72
N LEU A 7 3.80 -7.31 -2.91
CA LEU A 7 3.73 -7.05 -1.48
C LEU A 7 4.40 -5.71 -1.16
N THR A 8 3.75 -4.89 -0.33
CA THR A 8 4.33 -3.64 0.14
C THR A 8 3.96 -3.34 1.58
N GLN A 9 4.86 -2.65 2.28
CA GLN A 9 4.63 -2.20 3.65
C GLN A 9 3.76 -0.93 3.64
N ALA A 10 3.05 -0.67 4.74
CA ALA A 10 2.32 0.57 4.97
C ALA A 10 3.25 1.78 5.21
N ARG A 11 4.12 2.09 4.24
CA ARG A 11 5.05 3.22 4.23
C ARG A 11 5.00 3.90 2.86
N SER A 12 4.88 5.22 2.83
CA SER A 12 4.65 5.99 1.59
C SER A 12 5.69 5.71 0.51
N ASP A 13 6.96 5.75 0.89
CA ASP A 13 8.10 5.54 -0.01
C ASP A 13 8.10 4.16 -0.65
N LEU A 14 7.69 3.14 0.10
CA LEU A 14 7.61 1.77 -0.39
C LEU A 14 6.36 1.53 -1.25
N ILE A 15 5.24 2.16 -0.91
CA ILE A 15 4.02 2.12 -1.72
C ILE A 15 4.30 2.74 -3.08
N GLU A 16 4.87 3.94 -3.13
CA GLU A 16 5.23 4.64 -4.38
C GLU A 16 6.18 3.82 -5.24
N ARG A 17 7.24 3.27 -4.64
CA ARG A 17 8.17 2.36 -5.33
C ARG A 17 7.49 1.10 -5.87
N THR A 18 6.51 0.56 -5.13
CA THR A 18 5.75 -0.61 -5.58
C THR A 18 4.88 -0.24 -6.79
N PHE A 19 4.21 0.91 -6.76
CA PHE A 19 3.42 1.38 -7.91
C PHE A 19 4.30 1.67 -9.14
N ALA A 20 5.48 2.25 -8.97
CA ALA A 20 6.43 2.44 -10.05
C ALA A 20 6.86 1.11 -10.70
N SER A 21 7.01 0.04 -9.90
CA SER A 21 7.31 -1.30 -10.44
C SER A 21 6.16 -1.95 -11.21
N LEU A 22 4.94 -1.41 -11.12
CA LEU A 22 3.74 -1.91 -11.79
C LEU A 22 3.46 -1.18 -13.12
N GLU A 23 4.33 -0.27 -13.56
CA GLU A 23 4.14 0.41 -14.84
C GLU A 23 4.12 -0.59 -16.01
N GLY A 24 3.11 -0.46 -16.87
CA GLY A 24 2.86 -1.38 -17.99
C GLY A 24 2.12 -2.67 -17.60
N ALA A 25 1.87 -2.93 -16.31
CA ALA A 25 1.07 -4.07 -15.89
C ALA A 25 -0.42 -3.84 -16.21
N HIS A 26 -1.03 -4.76 -16.97
CA HIS A 26 -2.48 -4.72 -17.25
C HIS A 26 -3.33 -4.86 -15.97
N SER A 27 -2.89 -5.71 -15.03
CA SER A 27 -3.57 -5.90 -13.75
C SER A 27 -2.64 -6.56 -12.73
N ALA A 28 -2.73 -6.13 -11.46
CA ALA A 28 -2.02 -6.72 -10.34
C ALA A 28 -2.85 -6.63 -9.04
N THR A 29 -2.59 -7.52 -8.09
CA THR A 29 -3.12 -7.40 -6.72
C THR A 29 -2.01 -6.91 -5.79
N LEU A 30 -2.21 -5.73 -5.21
CA LEU A 30 -1.29 -5.16 -4.23
C LEU A 30 -1.68 -5.60 -2.81
N HIS A 31 -0.81 -6.35 -2.17
CA HIS A 31 -0.92 -6.75 -0.78
C HIS A 31 -0.21 -5.71 0.09
N LEU A 32 -0.99 -4.90 0.80
CA LEU A 32 -0.49 -3.92 1.78
C LEU A 32 -0.49 -4.55 3.18
N TYR A 33 0.59 -4.38 3.95
CA TYR A 33 0.63 -4.89 5.32
C TYR A 33 1.36 -3.97 6.32
N ASN A 34 1.00 -4.11 7.60
CA ASN A 34 1.76 -3.62 8.75
C ASN A 34 1.61 -4.59 9.93
N ALA A 35 2.61 -4.67 10.81
CA ALA A 35 2.55 -5.57 11.95
C ALA A 35 1.64 -5.00 13.06
N THR A 36 0.70 -5.83 13.54
CA THR A 36 -0.34 -5.43 14.51
C THR A 36 -0.15 -6.04 15.90
N ALA A 37 0.78 -7.00 16.06
CA ALA A 37 1.02 -7.69 17.31
C ALA A 37 1.39 -6.71 18.45
N PRO A 38 0.91 -6.90 19.69
CA PRO A 38 1.22 -6.02 20.82
C PRO A 38 2.72 -5.79 21.05
N LEU A 39 3.54 -6.83 20.80
CA LEU A 39 5.00 -6.74 20.94
C LEU A 39 5.61 -5.77 19.91
N PHE A 40 5.15 -5.81 18.65
CA PHE A 40 5.60 -4.89 17.61
C PHE A 40 5.21 -3.45 17.90
N ARG A 41 3.99 -3.22 18.38
CA ARG A 41 3.53 -1.88 18.78
C ARG A 41 4.43 -1.28 19.86
N LYS A 42 4.79 -2.07 20.86
CA LYS A 42 5.60 -1.62 22.01
C LYS A 42 7.09 -1.47 21.68
N LEU A 43 7.68 -2.42 20.95
CA LEU A 43 9.14 -2.52 20.81
C LEU A 43 9.68 -2.00 19.49
N VAL A 44 8.91 -2.13 18.40
CA VAL A 44 9.36 -1.78 17.04
C VAL A 44 8.85 -0.40 16.66
N PHE A 45 7.53 -0.21 16.68
CA PHE A 45 6.91 1.03 16.24
C PHE A 45 6.82 2.09 17.35
N ARG A 46 6.80 1.66 18.61
CA ARG A 46 6.57 2.52 19.79
C ARG A 46 5.31 3.39 19.62
N GLN A 47 4.25 2.77 19.11
CA GLN A 47 2.98 3.39 18.76
C GLN A 47 1.82 2.70 19.51
N SER A 48 0.77 3.46 19.78
CA SER A 48 -0.52 2.98 20.29
C SER A 48 -1.23 2.07 19.29
N LYS A 49 -2.31 1.40 19.73
CA LYS A 49 -3.14 0.58 18.84
C LYS A 49 -3.81 1.46 17.79
N GLU A 50 -4.26 2.64 18.21
CA GLU A 50 -4.95 3.63 17.39
C GLU A 50 -4.03 4.16 16.29
N GLU A 51 -2.78 4.52 16.62
CA GLU A 51 -1.78 4.93 15.63
C GLU A 51 -1.48 3.83 14.60
N ILE A 52 -1.42 2.56 15.03
CA ILE A 52 -1.21 1.42 14.13
C ILE A 52 -2.40 1.17 13.19
N ILE A 53 -3.62 1.45 13.66
CA ILE A 53 -4.81 1.45 12.80
C ILE A 53 -4.74 2.62 11.81
N GLN A 54 -4.41 3.82 12.28
CA GLN A 54 -4.29 5.00 11.41
C GLN A 54 -3.19 4.83 10.35
N LEU A 55 -2.10 4.13 10.67
CA LEU A 55 -1.06 3.75 9.70
C LEU A 55 -1.65 2.93 8.55
N ALA A 56 -2.41 1.88 8.87
CA ALA A 56 -3.05 1.02 7.87
C ALA A 56 -4.09 1.80 7.03
N VAL A 57 -4.92 2.62 7.68
CA VAL A 57 -5.94 3.45 7.02
C VAL A 57 -5.29 4.46 6.08
N THR A 58 -4.25 5.17 6.53
CA THR A 58 -3.54 6.19 5.74
C THR A 58 -2.87 5.57 4.53
N ALA A 59 -2.15 4.47 4.72
CA ALA A 59 -1.51 3.74 3.62
C ALA A 59 -2.56 3.20 2.61
N THR A 60 -3.70 2.71 3.08
CA THR A 60 -4.80 2.26 2.19
C THR A 60 -5.38 3.43 1.38
N ARG A 61 -5.54 4.62 1.98
CA ARG A 61 -5.98 5.83 1.28
C ARG A 61 -4.98 6.24 0.20
N GLN A 62 -3.68 6.16 0.49
CA GLN A 62 -2.64 6.43 -0.51
C GLN A 62 -2.70 5.45 -1.68
N VAL A 63 -2.81 4.14 -1.41
CA VAL A 63 -2.98 3.11 -2.46
C VAL A 63 -4.19 3.44 -3.33
N ARG A 64 -5.32 3.80 -2.72
CA ARG A 64 -6.52 4.20 -3.46
C ARG A 64 -6.28 5.43 -4.35
N ALA A 65 -5.67 6.49 -3.82
CA ALA A 65 -5.37 7.69 -4.59
C ALA A 65 -4.45 7.41 -5.79
N LEU A 66 -3.43 6.54 -5.61
CA LEU A 66 -2.54 6.13 -6.69
C LEU A 66 -3.26 5.27 -7.74
N CYS A 67 -4.16 4.38 -7.33
CA CYS A 67 -5.02 3.64 -8.27
C CYS A 67 -5.92 4.58 -9.09
N GLU A 68 -6.54 5.58 -8.45
CA GLU A 68 -7.40 6.56 -9.12
C GLU A 68 -6.60 7.41 -10.12
N ALA A 69 -5.41 7.88 -9.74
CA ALA A 69 -4.52 8.63 -10.63
C ALA A 69 -4.11 7.81 -11.87
N LYS A 70 -3.66 6.57 -11.69
CA LYS A 70 -3.23 5.69 -12.80
C LYS A 70 -4.40 5.21 -13.68
N SER A 71 -5.62 5.12 -13.13
CA SER A 71 -6.81 4.80 -13.93
C SER A 71 -7.23 5.96 -14.83
N SER A 72 -6.95 7.21 -14.43
CA SER A 72 -7.23 8.39 -15.25
C SER A 72 -6.25 8.52 -16.42
N ASP A 73 -4.99 8.08 -16.25
CA ASP A 73 -3.99 8.08 -17.32
C ASP A 73 -4.33 7.09 -18.46
N ALA A 74 -5.09 6.03 -18.16
CA ALA A 74 -5.53 5.05 -19.15
C ALA A 74 -6.61 5.58 -20.12
N LEU A 75 -7.19 6.77 -19.86
CA LEU A 75 -8.20 7.43 -20.70
C LEU A 75 -7.62 8.54 -21.59
N ALA A 76 -6.29 8.70 -21.64
CA ALA A 76 -5.61 9.71 -22.47
C ALA A 76 -5.12 9.19 -23.84
N ILE A 77 -5.72 8.11 -24.37
CA ILE A 77 -5.45 7.54 -25.70
C ILE A 77 -6.75 7.33 -26.47
#